data_AF-A0AAW2FBL6-F1
#
_entry.id   AF-A0AAW2FBL6-F1
#
_cell.length_a   1.000
_cell.length_b   1.000
_cell.length_c   1.000
_cell.angle_alpha   90.00
_cell.angle_beta   90.00
_cell.angle_gamma   90.00
#
_symmetry.space_group_name_H-M   'P 1'
#
loop_
_entity.id
_entity.type
_entity.pdbx_description
1 polymer ?
#
loop_
_entity_poly.entity_id
_entity_poly.type
_entity_poly.pdbx_seq_one_letter_code
_entity_poly.pdbx_strand_id
1 'polypeptide(L)'
;MSLQAPAQRPARYSPQETIKIYTDWANYYLERGGCKKRVTDLQADLCDGVLLADLVEAVTNQKVIDVNRKPKSAQQMVENVSLCVGALRALGADVGAVNPGELAAGSTLWPVLALLFALSRYKQRAKQLQDMPR
;
A
#
# COMPACT_ATOMS: atom_id res chain seq x y z
N MET A 1 8.83 21.81 36.89
CA MET A 1 7.44 21.55 36.50
C MET A 1 7.39 21.45 34.99
N SER A 2 7.43 20.23 34.44
CA SER A 2 7.43 20.02 32.99
C SER A 2 5.99 19.94 32.51
N LEU A 3 5.53 20.98 31.80
CA LEU A 3 4.23 20.99 31.13
C LEU A 3 4.28 20.01 29.96
N GLN A 4 3.69 18.84 30.15
CA GLN A 4 3.51 17.87 29.08
C GLN A 4 2.41 18.39 28.15
N ALA A 5 2.78 18.76 26.92
CA ALA A 5 1.84 19.16 25.88
C ALA A 5 0.82 18.03 25.63
N PRO A 6 -0.47 18.33 25.45
CA PRO A 6 -1.47 17.30 25.16
C PRO A 6 -1.10 16.61 23.85
N ALA A 7 -0.95 15.28 23.88
CA ALA A 7 -0.79 14.46 22.69
C ALA A 7 -1.98 14.74 21.76
N GLN A 8 -1.71 15.40 20.62
CA GLN A 8 -2.74 15.71 19.64
C GLN A 8 -3.41 14.40 19.22
N ARG A 9 -4.72 14.27 19.48
CA ARG A 9 -5.50 13.14 18.95
C ARG A 9 -5.37 13.17 17.44
N PRO A 10 -5.07 12.03 16.77
CA PRO A 10 -5.01 12.01 15.32
C PRO A 10 -6.35 12.49 14.77
N ALA A 11 -6.30 13.38 13.78
CA ALA A 11 -7.48 13.84 13.09
C ALA A 11 -8.26 12.63 12.56
N ARG A 12 -9.57 12.55 12.88
CA ARG A 12 -10.45 11.56 12.26
C ARG A 12 -10.81 12.08 10.87
N TYR A 13 -10.22 11.47 9.85
CA TYR A 13 -10.61 11.71 8.47
C TYR A 13 -11.95 11.03 8.18
N SER A 14 -12.80 11.69 7.37
CA SER A 14 -13.95 11.02 6.76
C SER A 14 -13.48 9.89 5.82
N PRO A 15 -14.37 8.94 5.45
CA PRO A 15 -14.03 7.91 4.46
C PRO A 15 -13.53 8.51 3.14
N GLN A 16 -14.15 9.60 2.66
CA GLN A 16 -13.79 10.26 1.41
C GLN A 16 -12.42 10.93 1.48
N GLU A 17 -12.10 11.59 2.59
CA GLU A 17 -10.78 12.16 2.83
C GLU A 17 -9.72 11.06 2.94
N THR A 18 -10.04 9.95 3.61
CA THR A 18 -9.13 8.80 3.73
C THR A 18 -8.79 8.23 2.36
N ILE A 19 -9.79 8.04 1.50
CA ILE A 19 -9.59 7.61 0.12
C ILE A 19 -8.68 8.59 -0.61
N LYS A 20 -9.00 9.89 -0.56
CA LYS A 20 -8.21 10.92 -1.23
C LYS A 20 -6.74 10.93 -0.77
N ILE A 21 -6.51 10.86 0.53
CA ILE A 21 -5.15 10.82 1.11
C ILE A 21 -4.37 9.64 0.55
N TYR A 22 -4.96 8.44 0.52
CA TYR A 22 -4.30 7.26 0.01
C TYR A 22 -4.12 7.27 -1.50
N THR A 23 -5.06 7.83 -2.26
CA THR A 23 -4.93 8.03 -3.71
C THR A 23 -3.77 8.98 -4.04
N ASP A 24 -3.72 10.15 -3.37
CA ASP A 24 -2.66 11.13 -3.57
C ASP A 24 -1.30 10.56 -3.16
N TRP A 25 -1.25 9.85 -2.03
CA TRP A 25 -0.05 9.18 -1.55
C TRP A 25 0.45 8.08 -2.50
N ALA A 26 -0.44 7.23 -3.01
CA ALA A 26 -0.10 6.20 -3.98
C ALA A 26 0.45 6.81 -5.27
N ASN A 27 -0.22 7.83 -5.81
CA ASN A 27 0.22 8.52 -7.02
C ASN A 27 1.59 9.19 -6.86
N TYR A 28 1.85 9.82 -5.71
CA TYR A 28 3.18 10.39 -5.42
C TYR A 28 4.30 9.35 -5.55
N TYR A 29 4.12 8.15 -5.01
CA TYR A 29 5.13 7.09 -5.12
C TYR A 29 5.22 6.49 -6.51
N LEU A 30 4.09 6.25 -7.18
CA LEU A 30 4.06 5.76 -8.55
C LEU A 30 4.80 6.71 -9.50
N GLU A 31 4.54 8.02 -9.41
CA GLU A 31 5.23 9.05 -10.20
C GLU A 31 6.73 9.06 -9.91
N ARG A 32 7.12 9.00 -8.62
CA ARG A 32 8.52 8.92 -8.21
C ARG A 32 9.23 7.64 -8.70
N GLY A 33 8.50 6.53 -8.80
CA GLY A 33 8.97 5.26 -9.37
C GLY A 33 9.00 5.24 -10.91
N GLY A 34 8.58 6.32 -11.57
CA GLY A 34 8.53 6.41 -13.03
C GLY A 34 7.33 5.70 -13.66
N CYS A 35 6.32 5.31 -12.88
CA CYS A 35 5.11 4.71 -13.40
C CYS A 35 4.24 5.77 -14.09
N LYS A 36 3.81 5.47 -15.32
CA LYS A 36 2.96 6.37 -16.13
C LYS A 36 1.49 6.28 -15.77
N LYS A 37 1.08 5.20 -15.09
CA LYS A 37 -0.30 4.99 -14.66
C LYS A 37 -0.53 5.68 -13.32
N ARG A 38 -1.73 6.22 -13.15
CA ARG A 38 -2.18 6.86 -11.91
C ARG A 38 -3.39 6.11 -11.37
N VAL A 39 -3.48 6.06 -10.05
CA VAL A 39 -4.66 5.58 -9.35
C VAL A 39 -5.72 6.67 -9.36
N THR A 40 -6.90 6.32 -9.83
CA THR A 40 -8.12 7.13 -9.83
C THR A 40 -9.18 6.51 -8.94
N ASP A 41 -9.21 5.18 -8.86
CA ASP A 41 -10.02 4.41 -7.93
C ASP A 41 -9.14 3.36 -7.25
N LEU A 42 -8.97 3.48 -5.93
CA LEU A 42 -8.10 2.59 -5.15
C LEU A 42 -8.51 1.11 -5.29
N GLN A 43 -9.80 0.82 -5.37
CA GLN A 43 -10.29 -0.55 -5.43
C GLN A 43 -10.08 -1.13 -6.83
N ALA A 44 -10.56 -0.45 -7.86
CA ALA A 44 -10.53 -0.94 -9.23
C ALA A 44 -9.12 -0.97 -9.82
N ASP A 45 -8.29 0.03 -9.52
CA ASP A 45 -6.96 0.15 -10.13
C ASP A 45 -5.92 -0.77 -9.48
N LEU A 46 -6.17 -1.27 -8.25
CA LEU A 46 -5.23 -2.10 -7.50
C LEU A 46 -5.63 -3.58 -7.42
N CYS A 47 -6.86 -3.95 -7.79
CA CYS A 47 -7.37 -5.32 -7.61
C CYS A 47 -6.69 -6.36 -8.53
N ASP A 48 -6.19 -5.97 -9.70
CA ASP A 48 -5.47 -6.89 -10.60
C ASP A 48 -4.02 -7.20 -10.14
N GLY A 49 -3.56 -6.49 -9.12
CA GLY A 49 -2.24 -6.62 -8.51
C GLY A 49 -1.09 -6.03 -9.32
N VAL A 50 -1.31 -5.54 -10.55
CA VAL A 50 -0.22 -5.02 -11.40
C VAL A 50 0.23 -3.65 -10.94
N LEU A 51 -0.69 -2.71 -10.80
CA LEU A 51 -0.35 -1.36 -10.33
C LEU A 51 0.01 -1.37 -8.84
N LEU A 52 -0.58 -2.30 -8.08
CA LEU A 52 -0.20 -2.55 -6.69
C LEU A 52 1.27 -2.97 -6.58
N ALA A 53 1.75 -3.87 -7.44
CA ALA A 53 3.15 -4.28 -7.45
C ALA A 53 4.09 -3.10 -7.73
N ASP A 54 3.75 -2.25 -8.69
CA ASP A 54 4.54 -1.05 -9.01
C ASP A 54 4.58 -0.07 -7.83
N LEU A 55 3.46 0.08 -7.11
CA LEU A 55 3.40 0.89 -5.89
C LEU A 55 4.25 0.30 -4.76
N VAL A 56 4.17 -1.02 -4.53
CA VAL A 56 4.99 -1.71 -3.53
C VAL A 56 6.47 -1.51 -3.85
N GLU A 57 6.88 -1.70 -5.10
CA GLU A 57 8.25 -1.48 -5.54
C GLU A 57 8.69 -0.03 -5.32
N ALA A 58 7.86 0.94 -5.71
CA ALA A 58 8.19 2.37 -5.54
C ALA A 58 8.32 2.82 -4.08
N VAL A 59 7.54 2.23 -3.15
CA VAL A 59 7.60 2.59 -1.73
C VAL A 59 8.76 1.88 -1.03
N THR A 60 8.96 0.60 -1.32
CA THR A 60 9.91 -0.26 -0.61
C THR A 60 11.30 -0.28 -1.25
N ASN A 61 11.43 0.18 -2.50
CA ASN A 61 12.60 -0.03 -3.36
C ASN A 61 12.95 -1.53 -3.51
N GLN A 62 11.95 -2.41 -3.42
CA GLN A 62 12.11 -3.86 -3.57
C GLN A 62 11.13 -4.37 -4.62
N LYS A 63 11.67 -5.06 -5.62
CA LYS A 63 10.89 -5.55 -6.76
C LYS A 63 10.02 -6.72 -6.34
N VAL A 64 8.74 -6.65 -6.69
CA VAL A 64 7.84 -7.81 -6.61
C VAL A 64 8.12 -8.68 -7.84
N ILE A 65 8.75 -9.84 -7.63
CA ILE A 65 9.11 -10.78 -8.70
C ILE A 65 7.87 -11.54 -9.20
N ASP A 66 7.93 -12.04 -10.43
CA ASP A 66 6.93 -12.92 -11.06
C ASP A 66 5.51 -12.34 -11.26
N VAL A 67 5.35 -11.01 -11.14
CA VAL A 67 4.06 -10.34 -11.41
C VAL A 67 3.65 -10.52 -12.88
N ASN A 68 2.48 -11.11 -13.09
CA ASN A 68 1.86 -11.20 -14.40
C ASN A 68 1.35 -9.81 -14.82
N ARG A 69 1.99 -9.20 -15.82
CA ARG A 69 1.65 -7.86 -16.31
C ARG A 69 0.34 -7.76 -17.11
N LYS A 70 -0.27 -8.89 -17.46
CA LYS A 70 -1.54 -8.97 -18.20
C LYS A 70 -2.41 -10.10 -17.62
N PRO A 71 -2.87 -9.98 -16.36
CA PRO A 71 -3.75 -10.99 -15.77
C PRO A 71 -5.07 -11.04 -16.55
N LYS A 72 -5.50 -12.25 -16.90
CA LYS A 72 -6.73 -12.52 -17.68
C LYS A 72 -7.77 -13.30 -16.89
N SER A 73 -7.43 -13.82 -15.72
CA SER A 73 -8.34 -14.58 -14.85
C SER A 73 -8.27 -14.07 -13.42
N ALA A 74 -9.34 -14.28 -12.66
CA ALA A 74 -9.40 -13.95 -11.25
C ALA A 74 -8.25 -14.63 -10.47
N GLN A 75 -7.91 -15.88 -10.81
CA GLN A 75 -6.78 -16.57 -10.19
C GLN A 75 -5.45 -15.83 -10.42
N GLN A 76 -5.19 -15.34 -11.64
CA GLN A 76 -3.97 -14.59 -11.93
C GLN A 76 -3.92 -13.24 -11.19
N MET A 77 -5.09 -12.59 -11.00
CA MET A 77 -5.19 -11.39 -10.16
C MET A 77 -4.86 -11.71 -8.70
N VAL A 78 -5.42 -12.79 -8.16
CA VAL A 78 -5.12 -13.26 -6.80
C VAL A 78 -3.65 -13.61 -6.63
N GLU A 79 -3.03 -14.25 -7.61
CA GLU A 79 -1.59 -14.56 -7.61
C GLU A 79 -0.75 -13.29 -7.54
N ASN A 80 -1.02 -12.29 -8.40
CA ASN A 80 -0.34 -10.99 -8.35
C ASN A 80 -0.47 -10.30 -6.99
N VAL A 81 -1.69 -10.26 -6.43
CA VAL A 81 -1.92 -9.66 -5.11
C VAL A 81 -1.21 -10.45 -4.02
N SER A 82 -1.19 -11.78 -4.11
CA SER A 82 -0.50 -12.66 -3.15
C SER A 82 1.01 -12.42 -3.15
N LEU A 83 1.60 -12.19 -4.31
CA LEU A 83 3.01 -11.80 -4.45
C LEU A 83 3.28 -10.46 -3.74
N CYS A 84 2.41 -9.46 -3.91
CA CYS A 84 2.54 -8.17 -3.24
C CYS A 84 2.45 -8.29 -1.71
N VAL A 85 1.42 -9.00 -1.22
CA VAL A 85 1.23 -9.24 0.23
C VAL A 85 2.40 -10.04 0.81
N GLY A 86 2.88 -11.06 0.09
CA GLY A 86 4.03 -11.87 0.47
C GLY A 86 5.32 -11.06 0.54
N ALA A 87 5.59 -10.21 -0.45
CA ALA A 87 6.75 -9.32 -0.45
C ALA A 87 6.73 -8.38 0.76
N LEU A 88 5.58 -7.79 1.08
CA LEU A 88 5.44 -6.92 2.25
C LEU A 88 5.66 -7.67 3.57
N ARG A 89 5.13 -8.89 3.71
CA ARG A 89 5.39 -9.75 4.88
C ARG A 89 6.87 -10.07 5.04
N ALA A 90 7.55 -10.41 3.93
CA ALA A 90 8.98 -10.70 3.94
C ALA A 90 9.82 -9.48 4.38
N LEU A 91 9.36 -8.27 4.09
CA LEU A 91 9.98 -7.02 4.56
C LEU A 91 9.63 -6.67 6.02
N GLY A 92 8.81 -7.48 6.70
CA GLY A 92 8.36 -7.21 8.07
C GLY A 92 7.23 -6.19 8.16
N ALA A 93 6.55 -5.88 7.05
CA ALA A 93 5.34 -5.09 7.10
C ALA A 93 4.20 -5.90 7.71
N ASP A 94 3.46 -5.25 8.61
CA ASP A 94 2.30 -5.84 9.28
C ASP A 94 1.06 -5.65 8.42
N VAL A 95 0.84 -6.60 7.52
CA VAL A 95 -0.32 -6.64 6.60
C VAL A 95 -1.57 -7.25 7.24
N GLY A 96 -1.51 -7.62 8.53
CA GLY A 96 -2.62 -8.22 9.28
C GLY A 96 -3.30 -9.38 8.55
N ALA A 97 -4.64 -9.36 8.58
CA ALA A 97 -5.52 -10.37 8.01
C ALA A 97 -5.93 -10.10 6.55
N VAL A 98 -5.20 -9.26 5.81
CA VAL A 98 -5.51 -8.99 4.39
C VAL A 98 -5.52 -10.29 3.60
N ASN A 99 -6.66 -10.56 2.96
CA ASN A 99 -6.87 -11.72 2.10
C ASN A 99 -6.68 -11.30 0.62
N PRO A 100 -5.68 -11.87 -0.10
CA PRO A 100 -5.47 -11.58 -1.51
C PRO A 100 -6.68 -11.85 -2.41
N GLY A 101 -7.47 -12.88 -2.08
CA GLY A 101 -8.71 -13.23 -2.76
C GLY A 101 -9.77 -12.14 -2.67
N GLU A 102 -9.95 -11.56 -1.48
CA GLU A 102 -10.93 -10.48 -1.26
C GLU A 102 -10.49 -9.20 -1.96
N LEU A 103 -9.20 -8.87 -1.91
CA LEU A 103 -8.65 -7.69 -2.59
C LEU A 103 -8.80 -7.82 -4.10
N ALA A 104 -8.44 -8.98 -4.67
CA ALA A 104 -8.54 -9.23 -6.10
C ALA A 104 -9.99 -9.30 -6.60
N ALA A 105 -10.92 -9.74 -5.76
CA ALA A 105 -12.35 -9.71 -6.08
C ALA A 105 -12.89 -8.27 -6.20
N GLY A 106 -12.22 -7.28 -5.61
CA GLY A 106 -12.59 -5.87 -5.74
C GLY A 106 -13.99 -5.55 -5.20
N SER A 107 -14.56 -6.39 -4.32
CA SER A 107 -15.91 -6.19 -3.79
C SER A 107 -15.96 -5.21 -2.62
N THR A 108 -14.86 -5.10 -1.87
CA THR A 108 -14.72 -4.21 -0.71
C THR A 108 -13.44 -3.39 -0.84
N LEU A 109 -13.46 -2.17 -0.29
CA LEU A 109 -12.30 -1.28 -0.30
C LEU A 109 -11.36 -1.54 0.89
N TRP A 110 -11.87 -2.23 1.92
CA TRP A 110 -11.17 -2.47 3.18
C TRP A 110 -9.81 -3.18 3.00
N PRO A 111 -9.66 -4.26 2.19
CA PRO A 111 -8.37 -4.92 2.00
C PRO A 111 -7.31 -3.99 1.41
N VAL A 112 -7.72 -3.13 0.47
CA VAL A 112 -6.83 -2.14 -0.16
C VAL A 112 -6.37 -1.12 0.87
N LEU A 113 -7.29 -0.53 1.64
CA LEU A 113 -6.93 0.46 2.67
C LEU A 113 -6.04 -0.15 3.77
N ALA A 114 -6.32 -1.39 4.18
CA ALA A 114 -5.50 -2.11 5.14
C ALA A 114 -4.07 -2.32 4.63
N LEU A 115 -3.91 -2.67 3.35
CA LEU A 115 -2.60 -2.86 2.73
C LEU A 115 -1.84 -1.54 2.57
N LEU A 116 -2.50 -0.47 2.13
CA LEU A 116 -1.90 0.86 2.01
C LEU A 116 -1.49 1.41 3.38
N PHE A 117 -2.30 1.16 4.42
CA PHE A 117 -1.94 1.48 5.80
C PHE A 117 -0.68 0.73 6.24
N ALA A 118 -0.62 -0.59 6.02
CA ALA A 118 0.55 -1.40 6.33
C ALA A 118 1.83 -0.88 5.65
N LEU A 119 1.71 -0.55 4.35
CA LEU A 119 2.79 -0.01 3.54
C LEU A 119 3.27 1.37 4.05
N SER A 120 2.33 2.25 4.40
CA SER A 120 2.64 3.57 4.96
C SER A 120 3.39 3.47 6.29
N ARG A 121 2.98 2.57 7.19
CA ARG A 121 3.66 2.33 8.47
C ARG A 121 5.05 1.74 8.26
N TYR A 122 5.19 0.79 7.34
CA TYR A 122 6.50 0.23 7.00
C TYR A 122 7.45 1.34 6.56
N LYS A 123 7.00 2.24 5.67
CA LYS A 123 7.82 3.36 5.20
C LYS A 123 8.19 4.32 6.31
N GLN A 124 7.26 4.63 7.22
CA GLN A 124 7.52 5.49 8.37
C GLN A 124 8.61 4.92 9.29
N ARG A 125 8.56 3.61 9.57
CA ARG A 125 9.59 2.91 10.36
C ARG A 125 10.93 2.89 9.65
N ALA A 126 10.95 2.60 8.35
CA ALA A 126 12.17 2.59 7.55
C ALA A 126 12.86 3.97 7.54
N LYS A 127 12.09 5.06 7.49
CA LYS A 127 12.63 6.42 7.57
C LYS A 127 13.26 6.72 8.94
N GLN A 128 12.59 6.35 10.04
CA GLN A 128 13.11 6.57 11.40
C GLN A 128 14.44 5.85 11.65
N LEU A 129 14.62 4.66 11.07
CA LEU A 129 15.88 3.90 11.16
C LEU A 129 17.00 4.53 10.33
N GLN A 130 16.68 5.22 9.23
CA GLN A 130 17.66 5.92 8.40
C GLN A 130 18.11 7.25 9.01
N ASP A 131 17.22 7.95 9.73
CA ASP A 131 17.49 9.23 10.39
C ASP A 131 18.22 9.06 11.76
N MET A 132 18.52 7.83 12.20
CA MET A 132 19.25 7.60 13.45
C MET A 132 20.74 7.93 13.27
N PRO A 133 21.31 8.89 14.03
CA PRO A 133 22.73 9.19 13.96
C PRO A 133 23.54 7.97 14.40
N ARG A 134 24.58 7.64 13.62
CA ARG A 134 25.58 6.63 13.97
C ARG A 134 26.43 7.07 15.15
#